data_AF-A0A9D1FCB0-F1
#
_entry.id   AF-A0A9D1FCB0-F1
#
_cell.length_a   1.000
_cell.length_b   1.000
_cell.length_c   1.000
_cell.angle_alpha   90.00
_cell.angle_beta   90.00
_cell.angle_gamma   90.00
#
_symmetry.space_group_name_H-M   'P 1'
#
loop_
_entity.id
_entity.type
_entity.pdbx_description
1 polymer ?
#
loop_
_entity_poly.entity_id
_entity_poly.type
_entity_poly.pdbx_seq_one_letter_code
_entity_poly.pdbx_strand_id
1 'polypeptide(L)'
;MTHVTAPIILLAGAAALIIIIVCLYLLAYRAHANRALKNGGERPMAAPRTVLAVSAVAVLLCAAALGYAAGYKAAYDDFEGASSPAAEVPPMTLRDLSALPELFDAVLEHVRRDEAEYGSAELIDARAELTDLAFLNGGFSYFSFTLCYDSGGERITRSVDVNAAGAVFTERWTQEDGSTENSVPLETFRRLLAALDGVDWPEGGEVSAFQSMFGSVAQSPGGYVLSGGALLPSADASGEYRAVDFSSGGELMRIYIPIE
;
A
#
# COMPACT_ATOMS: atom_id res chain seq x y z
N MET A 1 -22.05 3.32 4.14
CA MET A 1 -22.77 2.74 5.31
C MET A 1 -22.73 1.20 5.29
N THR A 2 -21.59 0.55 5.00
CA THR A 2 -21.49 -0.90 4.76
C THR A 2 -20.60 -1.66 5.76
N HIS A 3 -19.82 -0.98 6.61
CA HIS A 3 -18.90 -1.67 7.53
C HIS A 3 -19.56 -2.31 8.77
N VAL A 4 -20.81 -1.96 9.09
CA VAL A 4 -21.48 -2.46 10.31
C VAL A 4 -22.17 -3.81 10.10
N THR A 5 -22.49 -4.20 8.86
CA THR A 5 -23.25 -5.43 8.57
C THR A 5 -22.38 -6.69 8.61
N ALA A 6 -21.13 -6.62 8.18
CA ALA A 6 -20.20 -7.77 8.18
C ALA A 6 -19.96 -8.39 9.58
N PRO A 7 -19.64 -7.63 10.63
CA PRO A 7 -19.42 -8.21 11.97
C PRO A 7 -20.71 -8.81 12.55
N ILE A 8 -21.87 -8.22 12.28
CA ILE A 8 -23.16 -8.70 12.78
C ILE A 8 -23.55 -10.03 12.12
N ILE A 9 -23.33 -10.18 10.82
CA ILE A 9 -23.60 -11.43 10.09
C ILE A 9 -22.69 -12.55 10.59
N LEU A 10 -21.41 -12.26 10.84
CA LEU A 10 -20.45 -13.22 11.44
C LEU A 10 -20.88 -13.65 12.84
N LEU A 11 -21.28 -12.71 13.69
CA LEU A 11 -21.79 -12.99 15.04
C LEU A 11 -23.06 -13.84 15.00
N ALA A 12 -24.00 -13.52 14.11
CA ALA A 12 -25.24 -14.28 13.94
C ALA A 12 -24.98 -15.70 13.40
N GLY A 13 -24.05 -15.84 12.45
CA GLY A 13 -23.62 -17.14 11.91
C GLY A 13 -22.96 -18.02 12.98
N ALA A 14 -22.07 -17.45 13.79
CA ALA A 14 -21.43 -18.15 14.91
C ALA A 14 -22.46 -18.60 15.96
N ALA A 15 -23.42 -17.74 16.31
CA ALA A 15 -24.50 -18.07 17.23
C ALA A 15 -25.39 -19.22 16.71
N ALA A 16 -25.78 -19.19 15.43
CA ALA A 16 -26.57 -20.25 14.80
C ALA A 16 -25.81 -21.61 14.79
N LEU A 17 -24.51 -21.59 14.52
CA LEU A 17 -23.68 -22.80 14.52
C LEU A 17 -23.58 -23.44 15.91
N ILE A 18 -23.41 -22.62 16.95
CA ILE A 18 -23.41 -23.08 18.35
C ILE A 18 -24.73 -23.76 18.69
N ILE A 19 -25.86 -23.17 18.30
CA ILE A 19 -27.19 -23.75 18.53
C ILE A 19 -27.31 -25.12 17.85
N ILE A 20 -26.88 -25.24 16.59
CA ILE A 20 -26.93 -26.52 15.84
C ILE A 20 -26.09 -27.59 16.54
N ILE A 21 -24.90 -27.25 17.01
CA ILE A 21 -24.01 -28.19 17.74
C ILE A 21 -24.67 -28.66 19.04
N VAL A 22 -25.25 -27.73 19.81
CA VAL A 22 -25.97 -28.07 21.05
C VAL A 22 -27.15 -29.00 20.74
N CYS A 23 -27.91 -28.71 19.68
CA CYS A 23 -29.02 -29.57 19.25
C CYS A 23 -28.54 -30.97 18.84
N LEU A 24 -27.48 -31.08 18.03
CA LEU A 24 -26.91 -32.36 17.61
C LEU A 24 -26.37 -33.16 18.80
N TYR A 25 -25.72 -32.50 19.77
CA TYR A 25 -25.28 -33.13 21.00
C TYR A 25 -26.45 -33.69 21.82
N LEU A 26 -27.52 -32.91 21.99
CA LEU A 26 -28.72 -33.34 22.71
C LEU A 26 -29.45 -34.48 21.99
N LEU A 27 -29.48 -34.48 20.65
CA LEU A 27 -30.04 -35.57 19.85
C LEU A 27 -29.21 -36.85 20.00
N ALA A 28 -27.88 -36.75 19.92
CA ALA A 28 -26.99 -37.87 20.16
C ALA A 28 -27.13 -38.41 21.58
N TYR A 29 -27.19 -37.53 22.58
CA TYR A 29 -27.42 -37.88 23.99
C TYR A 29 -28.75 -38.63 24.17
N ARG A 30 -29.84 -38.11 23.61
CA ARG A 30 -31.16 -38.75 23.67
C ARG A 30 -31.16 -40.12 22.99
N ALA A 31 -30.50 -40.24 21.83
CA ALA A 31 -30.39 -41.51 21.11
C ALA A 31 -29.58 -42.54 21.90
N HIS A 32 -28.49 -42.12 22.55
CA HIS A 32 -27.68 -42.98 23.41
C HIS A 32 -28.42 -43.40 24.67
N ALA A 33 -29.07 -42.48 25.38
CA ALA A 33 -29.87 -42.78 26.57
C ALA A 33 -31.02 -43.75 26.25
N ASN A 34 -31.75 -43.52 25.15
CA ASN A 34 -32.83 -44.40 24.72
C ASN A 34 -32.35 -45.80 24.32
N ARG A 35 -31.14 -45.92 23.75
CA ARG A 35 -30.53 -47.23 23.43
C ARG A 35 -30.01 -47.93 24.68
N ALA A 36 -29.42 -47.21 25.63
CA ALA A 36 -28.96 -47.76 26.90
C ALA A 36 -30.13 -48.31 27.73
N LEU A 37 -31.24 -47.58 27.79
CA LEU A 37 -32.48 -48.02 28.43
C LEU A 37 -33.10 -49.27 27.76
N LYS A 38 -32.98 -49.39 26.43
CA LYS A 38 -33.51 -50.56 25.69
C LYS A 38 -32.61 -51.80 25.80
N ASN A 39 -31.30 -51.63 25.86
CA ASN A 39 -30.34 -52.73 25.69
C ASN A 39 -29.55 -53.05 26.96
N GLY A 40 -29.81 -52.37 28.09
CA GLY A 40 -29.27 -52.72 29.42
C GLY A 40 -27.75 -52.60 29.57
N GLY A 41 -27.06 -51.93 28.64
CA GLY A 41 -25.61 -51.85 28.61
C GLY A 41 -25.07 -50.45 28.94
N GLU A 42 -24.21 -50.37 29.95
CA GLU A 42 -23.36 -49.20 30.21
C GLU A 42 -22.17 -49.22 29.24
N ARG A 43 -22.20 -48.36 28.22
CA ARG A 43 -20.99 -48.02 27.46
C ARG A 43 -20.44 -46.69 27.97
N PRO A 44 -19.13 -46.56 28.21
CA PRO A 44 -18.54 -45.31 28.66
C PRO A 44 -18.68 -44.25 27.56
N MET A 45 -19.35 -43.16 27.90
CA MET A 45 -19.56 -42.01 27.04
C MET A 45 -18.27 -41.18 26.97
N ALA A 46 -18.00 -40.53 25.83
CA ALA A 46 -16.94 -39.54 25.75
C ALA A 46 -17.23 -38.40 26.75
N ALA A 47 -16.21 -37.99 27.52
CA ALA A 47 -16.39 -37.00 28.56
C ALA A 47 -16.97 -35.69 27.96
N PRO A 48 -17.95 -35.05 28.62
CA PRO A 48 -18.60 -33.84 28.10
C PRO A 48 -17.60 -32.73 27.71
N ARG A 49 -16.48 -32.65 28.44
CA ARG A 49 -15.38 -31.71 28.16
C ARG A 49 -14.72 -31.97 26.80
N THR A 50 -14.55 -33.23 26.41
CA THR A 50 -13.92 -33.59 25.13
C THR A 50 -14.81 -33.21 23.96
N VAL A 51 -16.12 -33.47 24.07
CA VAL A 51 -17.08 -33.10 23.02
C VAL A 51 -17.17 -31.58 22.89
N LEU A 52 -17.22 -30.86 24.00
CA LEU A 52 -17.26 -29.40 24.01
C LEU A 52 -15.98 -28.81 23.40
N ALA A 53 -14.80 -29.34 23.73
CA ALA A 53 -13.53 -28.89 23.16
C ALA A 53 -13.46 -29.11 21.64
N VAL A 54 -13.79 -30.31 21.16
CA VAL A 54 -13.80 -30.62 19.71
C VAL A 54 -14.80 -29.74 18.97
N SER A 55 -15.97 -29.51 19.56
CA SER A 55 -17.00 -28.64 18.99
C SER A 55 -16.55 -27.18 18.93
N ALA A 56 -15.91 -26.68 19.98
CA ALA A 56 -15.37 -25.32 20.02
C ALA A 56 -14.29 -25.11 18.95
N VAL A 57 -13.39 -26.08 18.77
CA VAL A 57 -12.37 -26.05 17.71
C VAL A 57 -13.03 -26.05 16.32
N ALA A 58 -14.04 -26.88 16.09
CA ALA A 58 -14.77 -26.90 14.82
C ALA A 58 -15.47 -25.57 14.52
N VAL A 59 -16.09 -24.94 15.53
CA VAL A 59 -16.72 -23.61 15.39
C VAL A 59 -15.67 -22.56 15.04
N LEU A 60 -14.52 -22.57 15.72
CA LEU A 60 -13.43 -21.63 15.45
C LEU A 60 -12.89 -21.79 14.02
N LEU A 61 -12.71 -23.02 13.55
CA LEU A 61 -12.24 -23.28 12.18
C LEU A 61 -13.28 -22.81 11.14
N CYS A 62 -14.56 -23.09 11.36
CA CYS A 62 -15.62 -22.62 10.46
C CYS A 62 -15.74 -21.08 10.47
N ALA A 63 -15.66 -20.45 11.64
CA ALA A 63 -15.70 -18.99 11.75
C ALA A 63 -14.49 -18.34 11.09
N ALA A 64 -13.29 -18.92 11.23
CA ALA A 64 -12.08 -18.46 10.56
C ALA A 64 -12.21 -18.61 9.03
N ALA A 65 -12.70 -19.74 8.53
CA ALA A 65 -12.89 -19.97 7.10
C ALA A 65 -13.95 -19.04 6.49
N LEU A 66 -15.08 -18.83 7.18
CA LEU A 66 -16.12 -17.90 6.74
C LEU A 66 -15.65 -16.45 6.84
N GLY A 67 -14.91 -16.08 7.88
CA GLY A 67 -14.29 -14.77 8.01
C GLY A 67 -13.29 -14.51 6.89
N TYR A 68 -12.47 -15.50 6.55
CA TYR A 68 -11.55 -15.43 5.42
C TYR A 68 -12.30 -15.27 4.09
N ALA A 69 -13.33 -16.08 3.83
CA ALA A 69 -14.08 -16.02 2.58
C ALA A 69 -14.91 -14.73 2.43
N ALA A 70 -15.57 -14.29 3.51
CA ALA A 70 -16.36 -13.05 3.51
C ALA A 70 -15.46 -11.81 3.45
N GLY A 71 -14.34 -11.81 4.16
CA GLY A 71 -13.34 -10.76 4.10
C GLY A 71 -12.68 -10.67 2.73
N TYR A 72 -12.32 -11.81 2.14
CA TYR A 72 -11.80 -11.87 0.78
C TYR A 72 -12.82 -11.35 -0.24
N LYS A 73 -14.07 -11.79 -0.15
CA LYS A 73 -15.13 -11.32 -1.04
C LYS A 73 -15.40 -9.83 -0.88
N ALA A 74 -15.46 -9.32 0.35
CA ALA A 74 -15.67 -7.90 0.58
C ALA A 74 -14.49 -7.07 0.04
N ALA A 75 -13.25 -7.50 0.28
CA ALA A 75 -12.06 -6.84 -0.28
C ALA A 75 -12.03 -6.89 -1.81
N TYR A 76 -12.50 -7.98 -2.41
CA TYR A 76 -12.58 -8.15 -3.85
C TYR A 76 -13.72 -7.33 -4.47
N ASP A 77 -14.90 -7.32 -3.85
CA ASP A 77 -16.05 -6.52 -4.29
C ASP A 77 -15.76 -5.01 -4.11
N ASP A 78 -15.02 -4.61 -3.06
CA ASP A 78 -14.49 -3.24 -2.89
C ASP A 78 -13.44 -2.93 -3.96
N PHE A 79 -12.58 -3.88 -4.34
CA PHE A 79 -11.63 -3.72 -5.44
C PHE A 79 -12.30 -3.62 -6.82
N GLU A 80 -13.36 -4.38 -7.09
CA GLU A 80 -14.13 -4.29 -8.34
C GLU A 80 -15.07 -3.07 -8.37
N GLY A 81 -15.57 -2.63 -7.22
CA GLY A 81 -16.46 -1.48 -7.06
C GLY A 81 -15.74 -0.14 -6.95
N ALA A 82 -14.48 -0.14 -6.51
CA ALA A 82 -13.60 1.01 -6.59
C ALA A 82 -13.15 1.16 -8.05
N SER A 83 -13.83 2.01 -8.80
CA SER A 83 -13.20 2.65 -9.95
C SER A 83 -12.05 3.48 -9.39
N SER A 84 -10.85 2.90 -9.27
CA SER A 84 -9.66 3.65 -8.95
C SER A 84 -9.61 4.82 -9.92
N PRO A 85 -9.45 6.04 -9.42
CA PRO A 85 -9.28 7.19 -10.28
C PRO A 85 -8.09 6.90 -11.20
N ALA A 86 -8.36 6.95 -12.50
CA ALA A 86 -7.37 6.64 -13.50
C ALA A 86 -6.73 7.94 -13.96
N ALA A 87 -5.43 8.09 -13.75
CA ALA A 87 -4.63 9.06 -14.47
C ALA A 87 -4.38 8.50 -15.88
N GLU A 88 -4.51 9.33 -16.91
CA GLU A 88 -4.06 8.93 -18.24
C GLU A 88 -2.54 8.86 -18.21
N VAL A 89 -2.00 7.64 -18.35
CA VAL A 89 -0.55 7.41 -18.41
C VAL A 89 -0.17 7.40 -19.89
N PRO A 90 0.48 8.46 -20.39
CA PRO A 90 1.01 8.44 -21.75
C PRO A 90 2.10 7.35 -21.88
N PRO A 91 2.32 6.81 -23.08
CA PRO A 91 3.39 5.86 -23.32
C PRO A 91 4.73 6.46 -22.89
N MET A 92 5.36 5.88 -21.87
CA MET A 92 6.60 6.37 -21.29
C MET A 92 7.60 5.22 -21.22
N THR A 93 8.85 5.53 -21.52
CA THR A 93 9.94 4.57 -21.48
C THR A 93 11.12 5.16 -20.73
N LEU A 94 12.07 4.32 -20.31
CA LEU A 94 13.28 4.79 -19.64
C LEU A 94 14.08 5.81 -20.49
N ARG A 95 13.93 5.77 -21.82
CA ARG A 95 14.56 6.70 -22.78
C ARG A 95 13.76 7.98 -23.05
N ASP A 96 12.49 8.00 -22.66
CA ASP A 96 11.56 9.10 -22.90
C ASP A 96 10.67 9.24 -21.66
N LEU A 97 11.12 10.10 -20.75
CA LEU A 97 10.52 10.43 -19.46
C LEU A 97 9.82 11.79 -19.51
N SER A 98 9.70 12.39 -20.69
CA SER A 98 9.16 13.73 -20.91
C SER A 98 7.76 13.94 -20.31
N ALA A 99 6.96 12.87 -20.25
CA ALA A 99 5.60 12.90 -19.72
C ALA A 99 5.50 12.67 -18.20
N LEU A 100 6.60 12.39 -17.50
CA LEU A 100 6.61 12.11 -16.07
C LEU A 100 6.12 13.30 -15.21
N PRO A 101 6.51 14.56 -15.49
CA PRO A 101 5.97 15.70 -14.77
C PRO A 101 4.46 15.89 -14.98
N GLU A 102 3.95 15.61 -16.18
CA GLU A 102 2.51 15.72 -16.48
C GLU A 102 1.71 14.64 -15.76
N LEU A 103 2.24 13.41 -15.71
CA LEU A 103 1.65 12.32 -14.91
C LEU A 103 1.60 12.71 -13.42
N PHE A 104 2.70 13.22 -12.88
CA PHE A 104 2.74 13.69 -11.49
C PHE A 104 1.70 14.77 -11.21
N ASP A 105 1.55 15.77 -12.09
CA ASP A 105 0.54 16.82 -11.94
C ASP A 105 -0.89 16.27 -11.96
N ALA A 106 -1.18 15.35 -12.89
CA ALA A 106 -2.50 14.75 -13.00
C ALA A 106 -2.86 13.96 -11.73
N VAL A 107 -1.90 13.24 -11.18
CA VAL A 107 -2.06 12.47 -9.95
C VAL A 107 -2.19 13.39 -8.74
N LEU A 108 -1.38 14.45 -8.65
CA LEU A 108 -1.45 15.43 -7.57
C LEU A 108 -2.79 16.17 -7.56
N GLU A 109 -3.33 16.51 -8.74
CA GLU A 109 -4.66 17.08 -8.88
C GLU A 109 -5.76 16.12 -8.44
N HIS A 110 -5.57 14.81 -8.69
CA HIS A 110 -6.48 13.80 -8.16
C HIS A 110 -6.46 13.78 -6.62
N VAL A 111 -5.27 13.79 -6.01
CA VAL A 111 -5.11 13.85 -4.54
C VAL A 111 -5.75 15.12 -3.96
N ARG A 112 -5.60 16.28 -4.61
CA ARG A 112 -6.20 17.54 -4.16
C ARG A 112 -7.73 17.47 -4.11
N ARG A 113 -8.35 16.84 -5.11
CA ARG A 113 -9.82 16.70 -5.15
C ARG A 113 -10.32 15.80 -4.03
N ASP A 114 -9.61 14.70 -3.79
CA ASP A 114 -9.93 13.79 -2.71
C ASP A 114 -9.81 14.50 -1.34
N GLU A 115 -8.73 15.25 -1.09
CA GLU A 115 -8.57 16.03 0.15
C GLU A 115 -9.67 17.10 0.33
N ALA A 116 -10.07 17.77 -0.75
CA ALA A 116 -11.15 18.76 -0.70
C ALA A 116 -12.50 18.13 -0.31
N GLU A 117 -12.75 16.87 -0.67
CA GLU A 117 -13.95 16.12 -0.26
C GLU A 117 -13.95 15.82 1.24
N TYR A 118 -12.77 15.60 1.84
CA TYR A 118 -12.60 15.34 3.27
C TYR A 118 -12.52 16.61 4.14
N GLY A 119 -12.62 17.80 3.55
CA GLY A 119 -12.60 19.07 4.28
C GLY A 119 -11.24 19.44 4.88
N SER A 120 -10.17 18.72 4.51
CA SER A 120 -8.79 19.11 4.80
C SER A 120 -8.33 20.17 3.80
N ALA A 121 -7.72 21.23 4.33
CA ALA A 121 -7.27 22.39 3.58
C ALA A 121 -6.25 22.02 2.49
N GLU A 122 -6.10 22.93 1.53
CA GLU A 122 -5.09 22.94 0.47
C GLU A 122 -3.76 22.26 0.87
N LEU A 123 -3.11 21.58 -0.09
CA LEU A 123 -1.75 21.06 0.03
C LEU A 123 -0.69 22.20 0.08
N ILE A 124 -0.87 23.15 1.00
CA ILE A 124 0.01 24.30 1.21
C ILE A 124 1.33 23.78 1.76
N ASP A 125 2.43 24.20 1.15
CA ASP A 125 3.80 23.79 1.50
C ASP A 125 4.04 22.28 1.54
N ALA A 126 3.24 21.53 0.78
CA ALA A 126 3.45 20.10 0.63
C ALA A 126 4.85 19.79 0.09
N ARG A 127 5.40 18.69 0.56
CA ARG A 127 6.69 18.14 0.16
C ARG A 127 6.50 16.74 -0.38
N ALA A 128 7.35 16.32 -1.30
CA ALA A 128 7.29 15.01 -1.91
C ALA A 128 8.64 14.28 -1.79
N GLU A 129 8.55 12.97 -1.64
CA GLU A 129 9.67 12.02 -1.67
C GLU A 129 9.40 10.98 -2.76
N LEU A 130 10.42 10.67 -3.58
CA LEU A 130 10.30 9.62 -4.60
C LEU A 130 10.48 8.28 -3.90
N THR A 131 9.43 7.50 -3.76
CA THR A 131 9.53 6.18 -3.15
C THR A 131 10.02 5.16 -4.17
N ASP A 132 9.40 5.15 -5.35
CA ASP A 132 9.80 4.25 -6.43
C ASP A 132 9.36 4.80 -7.79
N LEU A 133 10.18 4.63 -8.81
CA LEU A 133 9.81 4.82 -10.22
C LEU A 133 10.46 3.69 -11.02
N ALA A 134 9.66 2.74 -11.45
CA ALA A 134 10.14 1.48 -12.00
C ALA A 134 9.75 1.30 -13.46
N PHE A 135 10.69 0.71 -14.21
CA PHE A 135 10.57 0.33 -15.60
C PHE A 135 10.83 -1.16 -15.76
N LEU A 136 9.91 -1.86 -16.41
CA LEU A 136 10.05 -3.28 -16.75
C LEU A 136 10.32 -3.39 -18.25
N ASN A 137 11.45 -3.99 -18.62
CA ASN A 137 11.92 -4.04 -20.01
C ASN A 137 11.94 -2.64 -20.68
N GLY A 138 12.30 -1.61 -19.92
CA GLY A 138 12.36 -0.22 -20.38
C GLY A 138 11.01 0.50 -20.50
N GLY A 139 9.87 -0.19 -20.33
CA GLY A 139 8.54 0.44 -20.31
C GLY A 139 8.12 0.84 -18.90
N PHE A 140 7.34 1.91 -18.77
CA PHE A 140 6.77 2.33 -17.50
C PHE A 140 6.00 1.19 -16.81
N SER A 141 6.30 0.94 -15.54
CA SER A 141 5.66 -0.10 -14.74
C SER A 141 4.94 0.48 -13.52
N TYR A 142 5.59 1.40 -12.82
CA TYR A 142 5.13 1.86 -11.52
C TYR A 142 5.73 3.22 -11.15
N PHE A 143 4.94 4.06 -10.47
CA PHE A 143 5.40 5.31 -9.89
C PHE A 143 4.78 5.50 -8.52
N SER A 144 5.60 5.71 -7.51
CA SER A 144 5.23 5.88 -6.11
C SER A 144 5.97 7.06 -5.51
N PHE A 145 5.22 7.89 -4.79
CA PHE A 145 5.76 9.00 -4.04
C PHE A 145 4.98 9.22 -2.76
N THR A 146 5.64 9.80 -1.77
CA THR A 146 5.02 10.16 -0.51
C THR A 146 4.88 11.67 -0.42
N LEU A 147 3.68 12.14 -0.09
CA LEU A 147 3.37 13.53 0.21
C LEU A 147 3.40 13.76 1.72
N CYS A 148 4.03 14.84 2.14
CA CYS A 148 4.04 15.31 3.52
C CYS A 148 3.54 16.76 3.56
N TYR A 149 2.48 17.03 4.32
CA TYR A 149 1.88 18.36 4.42
C TYR A 149 1.14 18.56 5.74
N ASP A 150 0.87 19.81 6.08
CA ASP A 150 0.07 20.16 7.25
C ASP A 150 -1.40 20.29 6.91
N SER A 151 -2.25 19.68 7.74
CA SER A 151 -3.69 19.83 7.65
C SER A 151 -4.28 19.94 9.05
N GLY A 152 -4.82 21.12 9.39
CA GLY A 152 -5.53 21.30 10.65
C GLY A 152 -4.65 21.23 11.90
N GLY A 153 -3.35 21.52 11.77
CA GLY A 153 -2.38 21.41 12.87
C GLY A 153 -1.80 20.01 13.07
N GLU A 154 -2.24 19.03 12.27
CA GLU A 154 -1.66 17.70 12.20
C GLU A 154 -0.79 17.57 10.95
N ARG A 155 0.34 16.86 11.09
CA ARG A 155 1.15 16.47 9.94
C ARG A 155 0.57 15.22 9.31
N ILE A 156 0.17 15.33 8.05
CA ILE A 156 -0.33 14.23 7.26
C ILE A 156 0.78 13.72 6.36
N THR A 157 0.91 12.40 6.32
CA THR A 157 1.70 11.69 5.32
C THR A 157 0.74 10.92 4.42
N ARG A 158 0.97 10.97 3.12
CA ARG A 158 0.13 10.29 2.14
C ARG A 158 0.98 9.56 1.14
N SER A 159 0.89 8.24 1.11
CA SER A 159 1.50 7.43 0.06
C SER A 159 0.60 7.49 -1.17
N VAL A 160 1.21 7.65 -2.34
CA VAL A 160 0.53 7.74 -3.62
C VAL A 160 1.23 6.80 -4.59
N ASP A 161 0.49 5.86 -5.14
CA ASP A 161 0.99 4.84 -6.05
C ASP A 161 0.20 4.85 -7.36
N VAL A 162 0.92 4.68 -8.47
CA VAL A 162 0.35 4.66 -9.82
C VAL A 162 0.92 3.45 -10.55
N ASN A 163 0.03 2.56 -10.99
CA ASN A 163 0.44 1.39 -11.76
C ASN A 163 0.49 1.68 -13.27
N ALA A 164 1.00 0.72 -14.05
CA ALA A 164 1.08 0.81 -15.51
C ALA A 164 -0.28 1.02 -16.23
N ALA A 165 -1.40 0.69 -15.58
CA ALA A 165 -2.74 0.92 -16.11
C ALA A 165 -3.28 2.33 -15.78
N GLY A 166 -2.51 3.14 -15.05
CA GLY A 166 -2.89 4.48 -14.60
C GLY A 166 -3.81 4.50 -13.39
N ALA A 167 -4.08 3.35 -12.77
CA ALA A 167 -4.85 3.33 -11.53
C ALA A 167 -4.04 3.97 -10.40
N VAL A 168 -4.64 4.98 -9.76
CA VAL A 168 -4.06 5.69 -8.63
C VAL A 168 -4.56 5.06 -7.34
N PHE A 169 -3.64 4.69 -6.46
CA PHE A 169 -3.90 4.24 -5.10
C PHE A 169 -3.33 5.28 -4.15
N THR A 170 -4.06 5.55 -3.07
CA THR A 170 -3.57 6.48 -2.06
C THR A 170 -3.86 5.93 -0.68
N GLU A 171 -2.90 6.05 0.21
CA GLU A 171 -3.04 5.65 1.60
C GLU A 171 -2.62 6.80 2.51
N ARG A 172 -3.46 7.11 3.50
CA ARG A 172 -3.31 8.26 4.40
C ARG A 172 -2.95 7.79 5.80
N TRP A 173 -1.92 8.41 6.38
CA TRP A 173 -1.46 8.17 7.73
C TRP A 173 -1.15 9.49 8.44
N THR A 174 -1.44 9.54 9.73
CA THR A 174 -1.01 10.65 10.61
C THR A 174 0.28 10.21 11.29
N GLN A 175 1.37 10.96 11.13
CA GLN A 175 2.65 10.63 11.75
C GLN A 175 2.78 11.41 13.07
N GLU A 176 3.02 10.73 14.21
CA GLU A 176 3.28 11.40 15.49
C GLU A 176 4.66 12.10 15.53
N ASP A 177 5.66 11.57 14.83
CA ASP A 177 7.07 12.06 14.89
C ASP A 177 7.64 12.57 13.54
N GLY A 178 6.78 12.77 12.54
CA GLY A 178 6.94 13.72 11.42
C GLY A 178 8.32 14.00 10.84
N SER A 179 9.09 12.99 10.40
CA SER A 179 10.35 13.28 9.68
C SER A 179 10.04 13.60 8.22
N THR A 180 10.27 14.85 7.82
CA THR A 180 10.29 15.31 6.42
C THR A 180 11.69 15.16 5.80
N GLU A 181 12.60 14.45 6.48
CA GLU A 181 14.03 14.47 6.17
C GLU A 181 14.35 13.97 4.76
N ASN A 182 13.47 13.26 4.07
CA ASN A 182 13.73 12.82 2.69
C ASN A 182 12.90 13.58 1.65
N SER A 183 11.94 14.38 2.10
CA SER A 183 11.02 15.10 1.21
C SER A 183 11.61 16.43 0.76
N VAL A 184 11.35 16.80 -0.48
CA VAL A 184 11.71 18.10 -1.07
C VAL A 184 10.45 18.89 -1.39
N PRO A 185 10.50 20.24 -1.51
CA PRO A 185 9.34 21.01 -1.95
C PRO A 185 8.78 20.45 -3.27
N LEU A 186 7.45 20.47 -3.47
CA LEU A 186 6.82 19.94 -4.68
C LEU A 186 7.44 20.47 -5.97
N GLU A 187 7.82 21.75 -5.99
CA GLU A 187 8.47 22.35 -7.16
C GLU A 187 9.87 21.75 -7.43
N THR A 188 10.63 21.47 -6.38
CA THR A 188 11.93 20.77 -6.50
C THR A 188 11.73 19.33 -6.95
N PHE A 189 10.69 18.66 -6.44
CA PHE A 189 10.33 17.31 -6.87
C PHE A 189 9.95 17.28 -8.35
N ARG A 190 9.10 18.20 -8.81
CA ARG A 190 8.72 18.35 -10.22
C ARG A 190 9.94 18.62 -11.10
N ARG A 191 10.85 19.50 -10.66
CA ARG A 191 12.12 19.77 -11.36
C ARG A 191 13.00 18.53 -11.47
N LEU A 192 13.07 17.71 -10.41
CA LEU A 192 13.76 16.43 -10.46
C LEU A 192 13.17 15.52 -11.54
N LEU A 193 11.84 15.31 -11.53
CA LEU A 193 11.16 14.44 -12.49
C LEU A 193 11.43 14.88 -13.94
N ALA A 194 11.37 16.19 -14.20
CA ALA A 194 11.66 16.75 -15.52
C ALA A 194 13.13 16.53 -15.93
N ALA A 195 14.05 16.64 -14.97
CA ALA A 195 15.48 16.50 -15.24
C ALA A 195 15.91 15.06 -15.56
N LEU A 196 15.09 14.05 -15.24
CA LEU A 196 15.37 12.65 -15.56
C LEU A 196 15.38 12.38 -17.07
N ASP A 197 14.55 13.09 -17.86
CA ASP A 197 14.45 12.91 -19.31
C ASP A 197 15.73 13.31 -20.07
N GLY A 198 16.54 14.20 -19.48
CA GLY A 198 17.77 14.70 -20.09
C GLY A 198 18.98 13.77 -19.99
N VAL A 199 18.83 12.56 -19.44
CA VAL A 199 19.93 11.63 -19.15
C VAL A 199 19.73 10.32 -19.90
N ASP A 200 20.80 9.83 -20.54
CA ASP A 200 20.82 8.54 -21.21
C ASP A 200 21.02 7.42 -20.19
N TRP A 201 19.92 6.94 -19.60
CA TRP A 201 19.95 5.90 -18.58
C TRP A 201 20.25 4.51 -19.19
N PRO A 202 21.12 3.71 -18.55
CA PRO A 202 21.46 2.39 -19.03
C PRO A 202 20.25 1.45 -19.00
N GLU A 203 20.08 0.70 -20.09
CA GLU A 203 19.01 -0.29 -20.26
C GLU A 203 19.36 -1.67 -19.69
N GLY A 204 20.38 -1.76 -18.84
CA GLY A 204 21.12 -2.99 -18.56
C GLY A 204 20.37 -4.15 -17.89
N GLY A 205 19.08 -4.02 -17.55
CA GLY A 205 18.33 -5.04 -16.81
C GLY A 205 16.87 -5.22 -17.22
N GLU A 206 16.28 -6.35 -16.81
CA GLU A 206 14.83 -6.60 -16.90
C GLU A 206 14.03 -5.55 -16.10
N VAL A 207 14.62 -5.04 -15.03
CA VAL A 207 14.06 -4.02 -14.15
C VAL A 207 15.06 -2.88 -13.98
N SER A 208 14.57 -1.65 -14.15
CA SER A 208 15.28 -0.41 -13.79
C SER A 208 14.41 0.39 -12.83
N ALA A 209 15.00 1.02 -11.81
CA ALA A 209 14.24 1.78 -10.83
C ALA A 209 14.98 3.00 -10.28
N PHE A 210 14.23 4.06 -9.94
CA PHE A 210 14.68 5.22 -9.18
C PHE A 210 14.07 5.20 -7.78
N GLN A 211 14.89 5.28 -6.73
CA GLN A 211 14.42 5.17 -5.35
C GLN A 211 15.14 6.19 -4.45
N SER A 212 14.42 6.88 -3.58
CA SER A 212 15.06 7.75 -2.58
C SER A 212 15.83 6.93 -1.56
N MET A 213 16.99 7.44 -1.16
CA MET A 213 17.74 6.94 -0.01
C MET A 213 17.34 7.68 1.25
N PHE A 214 17.38 6.98 2.39
CA PHE A 214 17.11 7.58 3.69
C PHE A 214 18.21 8.55 4.13
N GLY A 215 17.83 9.80 4.45
CA GLY A 215 18.65 10.81 5.12
C GLY A 215 19.35 11.83 4.21
N SER A 216 19.97 12.85 4.83
CA SER A 216 20.98 13.65 4.11
C SER A 216 22.22 12.80 3.87
N VAL A 217 22.77 12.91 2.66
CA VAL A 217 24.01 12.25 2.29
C VAL A 217 25.06 13.29 1.88
N ALA A 218 26.30 13.00 2.23
CA ALA A 218 27.44 13.70 1.63
C ALA A 218 27.55 13.28 0.16
N GLN A 219 27.85 14.24 -0.70
CA GLN A 219 28.15 13.95 -2.10
C GLN A 219 29.42 13.09 -2.19
N SER A 220 29.37 12.04 -3.01
CA SER A 220 30.54 11.22 -3.36
C SER A 220 30.85 11.41 -4.85
N PRO A 221 32.12 11.22 -5.27
CA PRO A 221 32.48 11.30 -6.68
C PRO A 221 31.64 10.35 -7.53
N GLY A 222 31.14 10.83 -8.66
CA GLY A 222 30.23 10.10 -9.56
C GLY A 222 28.75 10.46 -9.36
N GLY A 223 27.93 10.18 -10.37
CA GLY A 223 26.49 10.50 -10.38
C GLY A 223 26.17 11.89 -10.92
N TYR A 224 24.98 12.39 -10.60
CA TYR A 224 24.41 13.64 -11.09
C TYR A 224 23.97 14.55 -9.96
N VAL A 225 24.05 15.86 -10.13
CA VAL A 225 23.49 16.86 -9.22
C VAL A 225 22.38 17.61 -9.95
N LEU A 226 21.22 17.76 -9.30
CA LEU A 226 20.14 18.60 -9.79
C LEU A 226 20.54 20.08 -9.64
N SER A 227 20.73 20.77 -10.75
CA SER A 227 21.10 22.20 -10.75
C SER A 227 20.42 22.92 -11.91
N GLY A 228 19.75 24.04 -11.62
CA GLY A 228 19.08 24.84 -12.64
C GLY A 228 18.01 24.10 -13.45
N GLY A 229 17.44 23.00 -12.91
CA GLY A 229 16.44 22.17 -13.59
C GLY A 229 17.01 21.08 -14.51
N ALA A 230 18.33 20.84 -14.48
CA ALA A 230 18.98 19.77 -15.22
C ALA A 230 19.83 18.90 -14.30
N LEU A 231 20.06 17.65 -14.72
CA LEU A 231 21.03 16.76 -14.09
C LEU A 231 22.41 16.99 -14.70
N LEU A 232 23.31 17.55 -13.91
CA LEU A 232 24.70 17.80 -14.32
C LEU A 232 25.61 16.74 -13.69
N PRO A 233 26.66 16.28 -14.38
CA PRO A 233 27.65 15.40 -13.78
C PRO A 233 28.17 15.97 -12.46
N SER A 234 28.16 15.14 -11.42
CA SER A 234 28.65 15.45 -10.08
C SER A 234 30.14 15.83 -10.15
N ALA A 235 30.45 17.12 -9.98
CA ALA A 235 31.80 17.58 -9.66
C ALA A 235 31.94 17.67 -8.14
N ASP A 236 33.17 17.53 -7.62
CA ASP A 236 33.49 17.62 -6.18
C ASP A 236 33.00 18.95 -5.59
N ALA A 237 31.78 18.96 -5.05
CA ALA A 237 31.18 20.08 -4.36
C ALA A 237 30.90 19.68 -2.91
N SER A 238 31.01 20.64 -2.00
CA SER A 238 30.72 20.45 -0.58
C SER A 238 29.27 20.86 -0.30
N GLY A 239 28.47 19.98 0.29
CA GLY A 239 27.10 20.27 0.69
C GLY A 239 26.37 19.06 1.25
N GLU A 240 25.21 19.30 1.87
CA GLU A 240 24.25 18.25 2.20
C GLU A 240 23.21 18.12 1.10
N TYR A 241 22.90 16.88 0.74
CA TYR A 241 21.98 16.56 -0.36
C TYR A 241 20.96 15.52 0.10
N ARG A 242 19.79 15.51 -0.55
CA ARG A 242 18.97 14.29 -0.66
C ARG A 242 19.49 13.46 -1.82
N ALA A 243 19.28 12.16 -1.78
CA ALA A 243 19.70 11.28 -2.84
C ALA A 243 18.57 10.41 -3.37
N VAL A 244 18.55 10.28 -4.69
CA VAL A 244 17.80 9.27 -5.42
C VAL A 244 18.80 8.38 -6.12
N ASP A 245 18.69 7.08 -5.93
CA ASP A 245 19.50 6.08 -6.60
C ASP A 245 18.73 5.52 -7.80
N PHE A 246 19.37 5.55 -8.96
CA PHE A 246 18.99 4.77 -10.13
C PHE A 246 19.73 3.44 -10.10
N SER A 247 19.01 2.35 -10.31
CA SER A 247 19.59 1.01 -10.45
C SER A 247 19.07 0.31 -11.71
N SER A 248 19.97 -0.33 -12.47
CA SER A 248 19.62 -1.18 -13.61
C SER A 248 20.76 -2.14 -13.92
N GLY A 249 20.48 -3.44 -14.10
CA GLY A 249 21.48 -4.40 -14.58
C GLY A 249 22.73 -4.55 -13.70
N GLY A 250 22.68 -4.17 -12.43
CA GLY A 250 23.83 -4.13 -11.51
C GLY A 250 24.62 -2.81 -11.54
N GLU A 251 24.24 -1.87 -12.38
CA GLU A 251 24.72 -0.49 -12.34
C GLU A 251 23.92 0.31 -11.31
N LEU A 252 24.62 1.19 -10.58
CA LEU A 252 24.05 2.10 -9.61
C LEU A 252 24.55 3.51 -9.91
N MET A 253 23.63 4.44 -10.09
CA MET A 253 23.93 5.85 -10.28
C MET A 253 23.16 6.69 -9.27
N ARG A 254 23.84 7.66 -8.68
CA ARG A 254 23.23 8.53 -7.67
C ARG A 254 22.89 9.89 -8.24
N ILE A 255 21.73 10.39 -7.87
CA ILE A 255 21.24 11.73 -8.17
C ILE A 255 21.18 12.50 -6.85
N TYR A 256 21.89 13.60 -6.76
CA TYR A 256 21.94 14.47 -5.61
C TYR A 256 21.02 15.67 -5.81
N ILE A 257 20.14 15.90 -4.83
CA ILE A 257 19.19 17.00 -4.81
C ILE A 257 19.64 17.95 -3.70
N PRO A 258 20.06 19.18 -4.03
CA PRO A 258 20.48 20.15 -3.02
C PRO A 258 19.38 20.40 -2.00
N ILE A 259 19.76 20.46 -0.71
CA ILE A 259 18.86 20.94 0.34
C ILE A 259 18.88 22.48 0.26
N GLU A 260 17.78 23.07 -0.20
CA GLU A 260 17.53 24.52 -0.18
C GLU A 260 17.14 25.01 1.23
#